data_AF-A0A2V5QVP9-F1
#
_entry.id   AF-A0A2V5QVP9-F1
#
_cell.length_a   1.000
_cell.length_b   1.000
_cell.length_c   1.000
_cell.angle_alpha   90.00
_cell.angle_beta   90.00
_cell.angle_gamma   90.00
#
_symmetry.space_group_name_H-M   'P 1'
#
loop_
_entity.id
_entity.type
_entity.pdbx_description
1 polymer ?
#
loop_
_entity_poly.entity_id
_entity_poly.type
_entity_poly.pdbx_seq_one_letter_code
_entity_poly.pdbx_strand_id
1 'polypeptide(L)'
;MNLSMLGFFKYGNFLLQNFQWLLARIGIIYQPPHLDILLPVGISFYTFHSLSYTLDIYRDVLKPTKSLRDFILAVSFFPQLVAGPIVRAGDFLPQLVRPPSLRVGQFLWGLLLMTLG
;
A
#
# COMPACT_ATOMS: atom_id res chain seq x y z
N MET A 1 11.18 -0.54 -8.84
CA MET A 1 11.32 -1.34 -7.61
C MET A 1 9.96 -1.76 -7.02
N ASN A 2 8.97 -0.86 -6.92
CA ASN A 2 7.64 -1.22 -6.42
C ASN A 2 6.88 -2.24 -7.31
N LEU A 3 6.95 -2.08 -8.64
CA LEU A 3 6.27 -2.97 -9.59
C LEU A 3 6.86 -4.39 -9.64
N SER A 4 8.18 -4.52 -9.46
CA SER A 4 8.87 -5.82 -9.52
C SER A 4 8.51 -6.70 -8.33
N MET A 5 8.30 -6.10 -7.15
CA MET A 5 7.83 -6.83 -5.97
C MET A 5 6.41 -7.34 -6.16
N LEU A 6 5.50 -6.49 -6.68
CA LEU A 6 4.13 -6.92 -7.01
C LEU A 6 4.13 -8.03 -8.09
N GLY A 7 4.96 -7.88 -9.12
CA GLY A 7 5.12 -8.87 -10.19
C GLY A 7 5.59 -10.23 -9.67
N PHE A 8 6.64 -10.25 -8.85
CA PHE A 8 7.19 -11.48 -8.28
C PHE A 8 6.20 -12.18 -7.34
N PHE A 9 5.63 -11.45 -6.39
CA PHE A 9 4.76 -12.04 -5.36
C PHE A 9 3.37 -12.41 -5.89
N LYS A 10 2.80 -11.64 -6.82
CA LYS A 10 1.44 -11.88 -7.32
C LYS A 10 1.40 -12.78 -8.56
N TYR A 11 2.38 -12.66 -9.45
CA TYR A 11 2.40 -13.38 -10.73
C TYR A 11 3.51 -14.43 -10.82
N GLY A 12 4.40 -14.54 -9.83
CA GLY A 12 5.48 -15.54 -9.82
C GLY A 12 4.96 -16.97 -9.96
N ASN A 13 3.95 -17.36 -9.17
CA ASN A 13 3.34 -18.69 -9.28
C ASN A 13 2.67 -18.93 -10.63
N PHE A 14 2.02 -17.93 -11.21
CA PHE A 14 1.43 -18.02 -12.54
C PHE A 14 2.50 -18.24 -13.61
N LEU A 15 3.59 -17.47 -13.60
CA LEU A 15 4.71 -17.63 -14.53
C LEU A 15 5.37 -19.01 -14.38
N LEU A 16 5.54 -19.47 -13.14
CA LEU A 16 6.19 -20.73 -12.80
C LEU A 16 5.33 -21.95 -13.19
N GLN A 17 3.99 -21.85 -13.13
CA GLN A 17 3.07 -22.85 -13.67
C GLN A 17 3.10 -22.90 -15.20
N ASN A 18 3.10 -21.75 -15.87
CA ASN A 18 3.20 -21.69 -17.34
C ASN A 18 4.54 -22.25 -17.83
N PHE A 19 5.63 -21.97 -17.12
CA PHE A 19 6.95 -22.49 -17.44
C PHE A 19 7.04 -24.01 -17.27
N GLN A 20 6.48 -24.55 -16.18
CA GLN A 20 6.34 -26.01 -16.01
C GLN A 20 5.52 -26.65 -17.12
N TRP A 21 4.39 -26.03 -17.50
CA TRP A 21 3.56 -26.52 -18.59
C TRP A 21 4.34 -26.54 -19.91
N LEU A 22 5.11 -25.50 -20.20
CA LEU A 22 5.95 -25.43 -21.41
C LEU A 22 7.06 -26.49 -21.40
N LEU A 23 7.75 -26.67 -20.27
CA LEU A 23 8.79 -27.69 -20.10
C LEU A 23 8.24 -29.11 -20.22
N ALA A 24 7.04 -29.36 -19.69
CA ALA A 24 6.36 -30.64 -19.82
C ALA A 24 6.03 -30.95 -21.30
N ARG A 25 5.76 -29.94 -22.13
CA ARG A 25 5.49 -30.11 -23.58
C ARG A 25 6.74 -30.53 -24.37
N ILE A 26 7.93 -30.25 -23.84
CA ILE A 26 9.22 -30.71 -24.39
C ILE A 26 9.78 -31.93 -23.63
N GLY A 27 8.97 -32.57 -22.77
CA GLY A 27 9.32 -33.81 -22.06
C GLY A 27 10.12 -33.63 -20.77
N ILE A 28 10.35 -32.39 -20.31
CA ILE A 28 11.10 -32.10 -19.10
C ILE A 28 10.13 -31.95 -17.92
N ILE A 29 10.19 -32.88 -16.97
CA ILE A 29 9.43 -32.81 -15.72
C ILE A 29 10.22 -31.95 -14.73
N TYR A 30 9.87 -30.67 -14.66
CA TYR A 30 10.44 -29.74 -13.69
C TYR A 30 9.52 -29.63 -12.48
N GLN A 31 9.99 -30.04 -11.31
CA GLN A 31 9.31 -29.83 -10.03
C GLN A 31 9.99 -28.68 -9.29
N PRO A 32 9.39 -27.48 -9.28
CA PRO A 32 9.92 -26.37 -8.51
C PRO A 32 9.76 -26.61 -7.01
N PRO A 33 10.69 -26.13 -6.18
CA PRO A 33 10.54 -26.16 -4.74
C PRO A 33 9.28 -25.38 -4.31
N HIS A 34 8.52 -25.94 -3.37
CA HIS A 34 7.37 -25.26 -2.78
C HIS A 34 7.85 -24.05 -1.98
N LEU A 35 7.73 -22.88 -2.60
CA LEU A 35 7.90 -21.60 -1.92
C LEU A 35 6.53 -21.23 -1.33
N ASP A 36 6.28 -21.63 -0.08
CA ASP A 36 5.16 -21.15 0.74
C ASP A 36 5.41 -19.68 1.10
N ILE A 37 5.29 -18.84 0.09
CA ILE A 37 5.43 -17.41 0.22
C ILE A 37 4.15 -16.89 0.86
N LEU A 38 4.21 -16.69 2.17
CA LEU A 38 3.19 -15.96 2.91
C LEU A 38 3.15 -14.54 2.35
N LEU A 39 2.10 -14.22 1.60
CA LEU A 39 1.89 -12.88 1.07
C LEU A 39 1.47 -11.96 2.22
N PRO A 40 2.24 -10.90 2.56
CA PRO A 40 1.76 -9.91 3.50
C PRO A 40 0.44 -9.32 3.02
N VAL A 41 -0.58 -9.40 3.87
CA VAL A 41 -1.85 -8.73 3.64
C VAL A 41 -1.57 -7.23 3.44
N GLY A 42 -2.02 -6.67 2.33
CA GLY A 42 -1.87 -5.24 2.04
C GLY A 42 -0.70 -4.82 1.13
N ILE A 43 0.10 -5.75 0.55
CA ILE A 43 1.19 -5.39 -0.40
C ILE A 43 0.70 -4.49 -1.54
N SER A 44 -0.50 -4.76 -2.07
CA SER A 44 -1.06 -3.95 -3.16
C SER A 44 -1.29 -2.50 -2.72
N PHE A 45 -1.81 -2.29 -1.51
CA PHE A 45 -2.04 -0.96 -0.96
C PHE A 45 -0.72 -0.20 -0.75
N TYR A 46 0.28 -0.82 -0.13
CA TYR A 46 1.62 -0.25 0.00
C TYR A 46 2.21 0.17 -1.37
N THR A 47 2.07 -0.70 -2.37
CA THR A 47 2.60 -0.48 -3.72
C THR A 47 1.90 0.71 -4.40
N PHE A 48 0.57 0.77 -4.34
CA PHE A 48 -0.19 1.87 -4.93
C PHE A 48 0.04 3.20 -4.21
N HIS A 49 0.14 3.19 -2.87
CA HIS A 49 0.48 4.40 -2.10
C HIS A 49 1.87 4.92 -2.46
N SER A 50 2.87 4.04 -2.50
CA SER A 50 4.25 4.42 -2.85
C SER A 50 4.35 4.95 -4.29
N LEU A 51 3.62 4.34 -5.22
CA LEU A 51 3.58 4.79 -6.62
C LEU A 51 2.85 6.13 -6.75
N SER A 52 1.70 6.31 -6.10
CA SER A 52 0.96 7.59 -6.10
C SER A 52 1.82 8.71 -5.55
N TYR A 53 2.48 8.50 -4.41
CA TYR A 53 3.36 9.50 -3.80
C TYR A 53 4.51 9.89 -4.72
N THR A 54 5.16 8.91 -5.36
CA THR A 54 6.26 9.18 -6.30
C THR A 54 5.78 9.95 -7.54
N LEU A 55 4.59 9.60 -8.05
CA LEU A 55 3.98 10.25 -9.22
C LEU A 55 3.56 11.70 -8.90
N ASP A 56 3.03 11.94 -7.71
CA ASP A 56 2.59 13.27 -7.27
C ASP A 56 3.79 14.20 -7.03
N ILE A 57 4.94 13.68 -6.55
CA ILE A 57 6.21 14.44 -6.52
C ILE A 57 6.71 14.72 -7.94
N TYR A 58 6.70 13.72 -8.82
CA TYR A 58 7.14 13.89 -10.21
C TYR A 58 6.30 14.93 -10.97
N ARG A 59 5.01 15.06 -10.63
CA ARG A 59 4.08 16.04 -11.21
C ARG A 59 4.07 17.39 -10.50
N ASP A 60 4.99 17.63 -9.55
CA ASP A 60 5.07 18.85 -8.74
C ASP A 60 3.78 19.18 -7.95
N VAL A 61 2.92 18.17 -7.74
CA VAL A 61 1.69 18.30 -6.93
C VAL A 61 2.02 18.31 -5.44
N LEU A 62 3.07 17.58 -5.05
CA LEU A 62 3.53 17.44 -3.66
C LEU A 62 5.03 17.68 -3.55
N LYS A 63 5.43 18.38 -2.47
CA LYS A 63 6.86 18.49 -2.12
C LYS A 63 7.32 17.19 -1.44
N PRO A 64 8.51 16.68 -1.78
CA PRO A 64 9.05 15.51 -1.11
C PRO A 64 9.22 15.75 0.39
N THR A 65 8.70 14.83 1.20
CA THR A 65 8.88 14.82 2.65
C THR A 65 10.36 14.70 3.00
N LYS A 66 10.84 15.57 3.91
CA LYS A 66 12.26 15.61 4.31
C LYS A 66 12.66 14.52 5.32
N SER A 67 11.67 13.88 5.94
CA SER A 67 11.83 12.85 6.97
C SER A 67 11.45 11.47 6.44
N LEU A 68 12.41 10.53 6.46
CA LEU A 68 12.15 9.12 6.13
C LEU A 68 11.12 8.50 7.09
N ARG A 69 11.12 8.93 8.36
CA ARG A 69 10.22 8.39 9.41
C ARG A 69 8.76 8.73 9.11
N ASP A 70 8.49 9.96 8.73
CA ASP A 70 7.14 10.45 8.45
C ASP A 70 6.60 9.78 7.19
N PHE A 71 7.47 9.54 6.20
CA PHE A 71 7.14 8.75 5.02
C PHE A 71 6.79 7.30 5.35
N ILE A 72 7.61 6.61 6.15
CA ILE A 72 7.35 5.22 6.55
C ILE A 72 6.03 5.15 7.32
N LEU A 73 5.81 6.03 8.31
CA LEU A 73 4.57 6.08 9.08
C LEU A 73 3.34 6.30 8.20
N ALA A 74 3.43 7.16 7.19
CA ALA A 74 2.33 7.42 6.27
C ALA A 74 2.01 6.21 5.38
N VAL A 75 3.04 5.51 4.89
CA VAL A 75 2.86 4.38 3.97
C VAL A 75 2.54 3.08 4.71
N SER A 76 2.98 2.92 5.96
CA SER A 76 2.73 1.74 6.80
C SER A 76 1.52 1.90 7.73
N PHE A 77 0.69 2.92 7.55
CA PHE A 77 -0.46 3.18 8.42
C PHE A 77 -1.53 2.09 8.24
N PHE A 78 -1.52 1.12 9.15
CA PHE A 78 -2.33 -0.11 9.10
C PHE A 78 -3.85 0.09 8.92
N PRO A 79 -4.50 1.12 9.51
CA PRO A 79 -5.92 1.37 9.27
C PRO A 79 -6.26 1.62 7.79
N GLN A 80 -5.38 2.30 7.04
CA GLN A 80 -5.54 2.47 5.59
C GLN A 80 -5.21 1.19 4.80
N LEU A 81 -4.33 0.33 5.32
CA LEU A 81 -3.97 -0.95 4.68
C LEU A 81 -5.08 -2.01 4.77
N VAL A 82 -6.01 -1.88 5.74
CA VAL A 82 -7.02 -2.92 6.03
C VAL A 82 -8.46 -2.48 5.71
N ALA A 83 -8.85 -1.21 5.89
CA ALA A 83 -10.27 -0.83 5.83
C ALA A 83 -10.58 0.61 5.35
N GLY A 84 -9.62 1.35 4.79
CA GLY A 84 -9.87 2.75 4.36
C GLY A 84 -10.10 2.90 2.85
N PRO A 85 -10.94 3.87 2.39
CA PRO A 85 -10.85 4.35 1.01
C PRO A 85 -9.40 4.79 0.72
N ILE A 86 -8.95 4.67 -0.52
CA ILE A 86 -7.57 5.02 -0.93
C ILE A 86 -7.36 6.53 -0.72
N VAL A 87 -6.89 6.94 0.46
CA VAL A 87 -6.55 8.33 0.76
C VAL A 87 -5.20 8.62 0.11
N ARG A 88 -5.12 9.70 -0.68
CA ARG A 88 -3.84 10.08 -1.29
C ARG A 88 -2.84 10.46 -0.21
N ALA A 89 -1.59 10.07 -0.41
CA ALA A 89 -0.48 10.43 0.48
C ALA A 89 -0.41 11.95 0.71
N GLY A 90 -0.79 12.76 -0.28
CA GLY A 90 -0.84 14.21 -0.19
C GLY A 90 -1.85 14.78 0.81
N ASP A 91 -2.95 14.09 1.06
CA ASP A 91 -3.97 14.54 2.00
C ASP A 91 -3.62 14.12 3.44
N PHE A 92 -2.91 13.00 3.60
CA PHE A 92 -2.59 12.41 4.89
C PHE A 92 -1.28 12.92 5.51
N LEU A 93 -0.22 13.05 4.71
CA LEU A 93 1.09 13.51 5.19
C LEU A 93 1.04 14.88 5.91
N PRO A 94 0.32 15.90 5.42
CA PRO A 94 0.21 17.18 6.12
C PRO A 94 -0.44 17.06 7.50
N GLN A 95 -1.39 16.13 7.68
CA GLN A 95 -2.09 15.90 8.94
C GLN A 95 -1.20 15.23 9.98
N LEU A 96 -0.27 14.36 9.55
CA LEU A 96 0.76 13.78 10.41
C LEU A 96 1.76 14.83 10.90
N VAL A 97 2.19 15.73 10.01
CA VAL A 97 3.17 16.78 10.34
C VAL A 97 2.54 17.91 11.17
N ARG A 98 1.27 18.23 10.92
CA ARG A 98 0.51 19.25 11.66
C ARG A 98 -0.82 18.65 12.14
N PRO A 99 -0.83 17.97 13.30
CA PRO A 99 -2.07 17.45 13.85
C PRO A 99 -3.07 18.59 14.07
N PRO A 100 -4.34 18.43 13.64
CA PRO A 100 -5.35 19.46 13.83
C PRO A 100 -5.61 19.70 15.33
N SER A 101 -5.81 20.96 15.70
CA SER A 101 -6.17 21.31 17.08
C SER A 101 -7.65 21.00 17.32
N LEU A 102 -7.91 20.07 18.24
CA LEU A 102 -9.28 19.72 18.64
C LEU A 102 -9.87 20.85 19.47
N ARG A 103 -10.92 21.50 18.96
CA ARG A 103 -11.75 22.41 19.78
C ARG A 103 -12.83 21.60 20.49
N VAL A 104 -13.05 21.89 21.76
CA VAL A 104 -14.07 21.24 22.59
C VAL A 104 -15.46 21.29 21.94
N GLY A 105 -15.81 22.39 21.26
CA GLY A 105 -17.07 22.50 20.52
C GLY A 105 -17.20 21.52 19.35
N GLN A 106 -16.11 21.24 18.62
CA GLN A 106 -16.12 20.25 17.53
C GLN A 106 -16.22 18.82 18.07
N PHE A 107 -15.60 18.56 19.21
CA PHE A 107 -15.70 17.28 19.90
C PHE A 107 -17.13 17.00 20.37
N LEU A 108 -17.78 17.98 21.02
CA LEU A 108 -19.17 17.87 21.47
C LEU A 108 -20.14 17.69 20.28
N TRP A 109 -19.94 18.43 19.18
CA TRP A 109 -20.73 18.24 17.97
C TRP A 109 -20.57 16.83 17.36
N GLY A 110 -19.34 16.32 17.30
CA GLY A 110 -19.09 14.97 16.82
C GLY A 110 -19.74 13.91 17.69
N LEU A 111 -19.69 14.09 19.02
CA LEU A 111 -20.31 13.18 19.99
C LEU A 111 -21.84 13.21 19.87
N LEU A 112 -22.42 14.40 19.69
CA LEU A 112 -23.85 14.60 19.48
C LEU A 112 -24.32 13.91 18.19
N LEU A 113 -23.59 14.05 17.08
CA LEU A 113 -23.87 13.35 15.81
C LEU A 113 -23.75 11.83 15.92
N MET A 114 -22.81 11.31 16.71
CA MET A 114 -22.70 9.86 16.95
C MET A 114 -23.86 9.31 17.80
N THR A 115 -24.38 10.12 18.73
CA THR A 115 -25.49 9.70 19.61
C THR A 115 -26.88 9.87 18.97
N LEU A 116 -27.03 10.83 18.04
CA LEU A 116 -28.29 11.12 17.35
C LEU A 116 -28.35 10.54 15.93
N GLY A 117 -27.30 9.84 15.50
CA GLY A 117 -27.23 9.16 14.20
C GLY A 117 -28.33 8.13 14.01
#